data_AF-A0A970UR76-F1
#
_entry.id   AF-A0A970UR76-F1
#
_cell.length_a   1.000
_cell.length_b   1.000
_cell.length_c   1.000
_cell.angle_alpha   90.00
_cell.angle_beta   90.00
_cell.angle_gamma   90.00
#
_symmetry.space_group_name_H-M   'P 1'
#
loop_
_entity.id
_entity.type
_entity.pdbx_description
1 polymer ?
#
loop_
_entity_poly.entity_id
_entity_poly.type
_entity_poly.pdbx_seq_one_letter_code
_entity_poly.pdbx_strand_id
1 'polypeptide(L)'
;DLNRFFVEAKPASPYPLFPKGGTHWSTGGMVTAADTLLKFIDNRFDFEMPEIEVIQVEMSDSLRDTDDDVVRIMNLMFAPKHPKMGYPEFRLVGGDTTHLPRVLAISDSYYFNFLNAKIPAQAFDNEAFWYYNQTIYPENWSQPTDTSHIDIRREVESMDVVLIMVTERFYHRFDWDFVDILHSYYYPDAEKEHRYERMRRILHFYSWFDDLIKQADYTGKRIEPLLKGHADYLMWEDDQAGKIPHDVDYYRFNITKDSVWMKQIREKAQINGISVEEQVRLDARYILENQNQ
;
A
#
# COMPACT_ATOMS: atom_id res chain seq x y z
N ASP A 1 -6.55 -7.55 -9.92
CA ASP A 1 -5.53 -6.62 -10.45
C ASP A 1 -6.21 -5.67 -11.44
N LEU A 2 -6.43 -4.43 -11.03
CA LEU A 2 -7.07 -3.41 -11.89
C LEU A 2 -6.12 -2.91 -12.98
N ASN A 3 -4.79 -2.97 -12.80
CA ASN A 3 -3.85 -2.57 -13.84
C ASN A 3 -3.99 -3.48 -15.05
N ARG A 4 -3.91 -4.80 -14.84
CA ARG A 4 -4.12 -5.79 -15.89
C ARG A 4 -5.47 -5.61 -16.57
N PHE A 5 -6.55 -5.48 -15.79
CA PHE A 5 -7.89 -5.26 -16.31
C PHE A 5 -7.96 -4.02 -17.22
N PHE A 6 -7.40 -2.88 -16.78
CA PHE A 6 -7.41 -1.66 -17.59
C PHE A 6 -6.57 -1.77 -18.85
N VAL A 7 -5.41 -2.44 -18.80
CA VAL A 7 -4.57 -2.69 -19.99
C VAL A 7 -5.33 -3.54 -21.02
N GLU A 8 -6.02 -4.59 -20.57
CA GLU A 8 -6.82 -5.47 -21.42
C GLU A 8 -8.08 -4.77 -21.98
N ALA A 9 -8.75 -3.94 -21.19
CA ALA A 9 -9.96 -3.22 -21.59
C ALA A 9 -9.69 -2.00 -22.49
N LYS A 10 -8.49 -1.40 -22.42
CA LYS A 10 -8.13 -0.16 -23.12
C LYS A 10 -8.47 -0.15 -24.63
N PRO A 11 -8.21 -1.21 -25.43
CA PRO A 11 -8.51 -1.18 -26.87
C PRO A 11 -10.01 -1.19 -27.19
N ALA A 12 -10.84 -1.72 -26.29
CA ALA A 12 -12.28 -1.86 -26.48
C ALA A 12 -13.10 -0.72 -25.84
N SER A 13 -12.46 0.08 -24.97
CA SER A 13 -13.14 1.17 -24.27
C SER A 13 -13.60 2.28 -25.25
N PRO A 14 -14.85 2.75 -25.17
CA PRO A 14 -15.38 3.80 -26.05
C PRO A 14 -14.78 5.20 -25.75
N TYR A 15 -14.14 5.36 -24.60
CA TYR A 15 -13.46 6.57 -24.16
C TYR A 15 -12.17 6.24 -23.39
N PRO A 16 -11.24 7.20 -23.23
CA PRO A 16 -10.03 6.98 -22.45
C PRO A 16 -10.34 6.65 -20.97
N LEU A 17 -9.79 5.54 -20.48
CA LEU A 17 -9.87 5.13 -19.07
C LEU A 17 -8.90 5.92 -18.17
N PHE A 18 -7.90 6.55 -18.80
CA PHE A 18 -7.00 7.51 -18.18
C PHE A 18 -6.92 8.76 -19.06
N PRO A 19 -7.03 9.96 -18.47
CA PRO A 19 -6.86 11.23 -19.17
C PRO A 19 -5.39 11.43 -19.55
N LYS A 20 -5.16 12.18 -20.63
CA LYS A 20 -3.79 12.55 -21.04
C LYS A 20 -3.19 13.63 -20.13
N GLY A 21 -4.04 14.48 -19.55
CA GLY A 21 -3.66 15.64 -18.76
C GLY A 21 -3.78 15.44 -17.24
N GLY A 22 -4.13 14.23 -16.80
CA GLY A 22 -4.38 13.93 -15.40
C GLY A 22 -3.47 12.80 -14.88
N THR A 23 -3.26 12.76 -13.57
CA THR A 23 -2.55 11.66 -12.88
C THR A 23 -3.47 10.52 -12.45
N HIS A 24 -4.78 10.77 -12.35
CA HIS A 24 -5.79 9.82 -11.89
C HIS A 24 -6.41 9.05 -13.06
N TRP A 25 -7.19 7.99 -12.78
CA TRP A 25 -8.12 7.44 -13.76
C TRP A 25 -9.12 8.51 -14.23
N SER A 26 -9.73 8.33 -15.40
CA SER A 26 -10.83 9.21 -15.81
C SER A 26 -12.08 8.95 -14.99
N THR A 27 -13.08 9.83 -15.04
CA THR A 27 -14.39 9.55 -14.40
C THR A 27 -14.96 8.21 -14.87
N GLY A 28 -14.88 7.90 -16.17
CA GLY A 28 -15.31 6.61 -16.70
C GLY A 28 -14.41 5.43 -16.29
N GLY A 29 -13.11 5.66 -16.12
CA GLY A 29 -12.19 4.67 -15.55
C GLY A 29 -12.53 4.36 -14.09
N MET A 30 -12.79 5.39 -13.29
CA MET A 30 -13.22 5.30 -11.90
C MET A 30 -14.50 4.47 -11.75
N VAL A 31 -15.55 4.77 -12.54
CA VAL A 31 -16.82 4.02 -12.48
C VAL A 31 -16.60 2.54 -12.79
N THR A 32 -15.75 2.23 -13.78
CA THR A 32 -15.39 0.85 -14.11
C THR A 32 -14.65 0.15 -12.95
N ALA A 33 -13.72 0.84 -12.30
CA ALA A 33 -13.01 0.31 -11.13
C ALA A 33 -13.94 0.07 -9.94
N ALA A 34 -14.87 1.00 -9.67
CA ALA A 34 -15.86 0.87 -8.62
C ALA A 34 -16.80 -0.31 -8.85
N ASP A 35 -17.33 -0.47 -10.06
CA ASP A 35 -18.19 -1.60 -10.44
C ASP A 35 -17.45 -2.94 -10.25
N THR A 36 -16.18 -3.00 -10.67
CA THR A 36 -15.33 -4.19 -10.49
C THR A 36 -15.09 -4.50 -9.00
N LEU A 37 -14.87 -3.46 -8.18
CA LEU A 37 -14.65 -3.60 -6.74
C LEU A 37 -15.90 -4.10 -6.03
N LEU A 38 -17.07 -3.51 -6.29
CA LEU A 38 -18.33 -3.90 -5.65
C LEU A 38 -18.68 -5.35 -5.99
N LYS A 39 -18.56 -5.74 -7.27
CA LYS A 39 -18.74 -7.14 -7.70
C LYS A 39 -17.73 -8.08 -7.05
N PHE A 40 -16.49 -7.64 -6.83
CA PHE A 40 -15.50 -8.46 -6.15
C PHE A 40 -15.88 -8.70 -4.68
N ILE A 41 -16.35 -7.67 -3.97
CA ILE A 41 -16.83 -7.79 -2.58
C ILE A 41 -18.03 -8.74 -2.52
N ASP A 42 -19.04 -8.51 -3.37
CA ASP A 42 -20.25 -9.33 -3.51
C ASP A 42 -19.94 -10.83 -3.71
N ASN A 43 -18.98 -11.14 -4.61
CA ASN A 43 -18.63 -12.53 -4.89
C ASN A 43 -17.73 -13.18 -3.82
N ARG A 44 -17.04 -12.37 -2.98
CA ARG A 44 -16.02 -12.87 -2.05
C ARG A 44 -16.54 -13.04 -0.63
N PHE A 45 -17.51 -12.22 -0.25
CA PHE A 45 -18.08 -12.12 1.08
C PHE A 45 -19.59 -12.38 1.02
N ASP A 46 -20.22 -12.60 2.17
CA ASP A 46 -21.65 -12.88 2.27
C ASP A 46 -22.44 -11.58 2.40
N PHE A 47 -22.32 -10.70 1.39
CA PHE A 47 -23.04 -9.44 1.29
C PHE A 47 -23.78 -9.38 -0.06
N GLU A 48 -24.96 -8.78 -0.07
CA GLU A 48 -25.67 -8.44 -1.30
C GLU A 48 -25.35 -6.99 -1.68
N MET A 49 -24.28 -6.79 -2.45
CA MET A 49 -23.82 -5.44 -2.80
C MET A 49 -24.71 -4.80 -3.88
N PRO A 50 -24.91 -3.48 -3.84
CA PRO A 50 -25.55 -2.78 -4.95
C PRO A 50 -24.69 -2.82 -6.22
N GLU A 51 -25.37 -2.86 -7.37
CA GLU A 51 -24.75 -2.79 -8.69
C GLU A 51 -24.69 -1.35 -9.21
N ILE A 52 -23.66 -1.03 -9.98
CA ILE A 52 -23.58 0.26 -10.68
C ILE A 52 -24.34 0.15 -12.00
N GLU A 53 -25.43 0.91 -12.11
CA GLU A 53 -26.17 1.09 -13.37
C GLU A 53 -25.75 2.41 -14.04
N VAL A 54 -25.09 2.31 -15.19
CA VAL A 54 -24.78 3.47 -16.04
C VAL A 54 -26.01 3.85 -16.86
N ILE A 55 -26.57 5.02 -16.59
CA ILE A 55 -27.78 5.54 -17.25
C ILE A 55 -27.41 6.06 -18.64
N GLN A 56 -26.36 6.87 -18.72
CA GLN A 56 -25.83 7.43 -19.96
C GLN A 56 -24.37 7.81 -19.80
N VAL A 57 -23.69 8.04 -20.92
CA VAL A 57 -22.31 8.56 -20.93
C VAL A 57 -22.26 9.83 -21.77
N GLU A 58 -21.89 10.94 -21.14
CA GLU A 58 -21.64 12.19 -21.86
C GLU A 58 -20.22 12.18 -22.42
N MET A 59 -20.08 12.33 -23.74
CA MET A 59 -18.79 12.53 -24.40
C MET A 59 -18.48 14.02 -24.51
N SER A 60 -17.47 14.50 -23.77
CA SER A 60 -17.16 15.93 -23.69
C SER A 60 -15.74 16.27 -24.13
N ASP A 61 -15.59 17.45 -24.74
CA ASP A 61 -14.31 18.10 -25.02
C ASP A 61 -13.84 18.98 -23.83
N SER A 62 -14.63 19.06 -22.75
CA SER A 62 -14.22 19.72 -21.51
C SER A 62 -13.75 18.69 -20.49
N LEU A 63 -12.56 18.89 -19.93
CA LEU A 63 -12.04 18.08 -18.83
C LEU A 63 -12.71 18.50 -17.52
N ARG A 64 -13.04 17.53 -16.65
CA ARG A 64 -13.70 17.72 -15.36
C ARG A 64 -12.89 17.03 -14.25
N ASP A 65 -13.20 17.38 -13.01
CA ASP A 65 -12.64 16.73 -11.82
C ASP A 65 -11.10 16.68 -11.84
N THR A 66 -10.53 15.48 -11.79
CA THR A 66 -9.08 15.22 -11.79
C THR A 66 -8.50 14.96 -13.19
N ASP A 67 -9.31 15.06 -14.26
CA ASP A 67 -8.87 14.70 -15.62
C ASP A 67 -7.80 15.65 -16.21
N ASP A 68 -7.61 16.83 -15.61
CA ASP A 68 -6.63 17.83 -16.02
C ASP A 68 -5.72 18.31 -14.87
N ASP A 69 -5.60 17.55 -13.78
CA ASP A 69 -4.84 17.95 -12.59
C ASP A 69 -3.36 18.31 -12.89
N VAL A 70 -2.69 17.57 -13.78
CA VAL A 70 -1.32 17.88 -14.24
C VAL A 70 -1.32 19.15 -15.08
N VAL A 71 -2.26 19.29 -16.00
CA VAL A 71 -2.34 20.46 -16.88
C VAL A 71 -2.48 21.75 -16.07
N ARG A 72 -3.30 21.73 -15.00
CA ARG A 72 -3.48 22.88 -14.11
C ARG A 72 -2.18 23.30 -13.43
N ILE A 73 -1.34 22.35 -13.00
CA ILE A 73 -0.06 22.67 -12.33
C ILE A 73 1.07 23.05 -13.31
N MET A 74 0.96 22.68 -14.59
CA MET A 74 1.97 23.03 -15.60
C MET A 74 1.98 24.52 -15.95
N ASN A 75 0.94 25.29 -15.58
CA ASN A 75 0.83 26.73 -15.84
C ASN A 75 1.10 27.10 -17.31
N LEU A 76 0.48 26.37 -18.23
CA LEU A 76 0.66 26.58 -19.67
C LEU A 76 -0.19 27.75 -20.18
N MET A 77 0.34 28.51 -21.13
CA MET A 77 -0.40 29.58 -21.83
C MET A 77 -1.60 29.03 -22.63
N PHE A 78 -1.49 27.80 -23.14
CA PHE A 78 -2.56 27.11 -23.86
C PHE A 78 -2.70 25.67 -23.36
N ALA A 79 -3.93 25.21 -23.18
CA ALA A 79 -4.20 23.83 -22.80
C ALA A 79 -3.76 22.85 -23.90
N PRO A 80 -3.14 21.71 -23.55
CA PRO A 80 -2.75 20.70 -24.52
C PRO A 80 -4.00 20.02 -25.12
N LYS A 81 -3.89 19.60 -26.39
CA LYS A 81 -4.94 18.82 -27.04
C LYS A 81 -5.12 17.46 -26.35
N HIS A 82 -6.37 17.08 -26.13
CA HIS A 82 -6.79 15.80 -25.57
C HIS A 82 -7.95 15.20 -26.39
N PRO A 83 -8.12 13.87 -26.36
CA PRO A 83 -9.32 13.23 -26.89
C PRO A 83 -10.57 13.59 -26.06
N LYS A 84 -11.77 13.35 -26.61
CA LYS A 84 -13.01 13.42 -25.83
C LYS A 84 -12.97 12.43 -24.68
N MET A 85 -13.45 12.88 -23.52
CA MET A 85 -13.58 12.06 -22.31
C MET A 85 -15.04 11.63 -22.13
N GLY A 86 -15.24 10.45 -21.53
CA GLY A 86 -16.56 9.94 -21.16
C GLY A 86 -16.86 10.21 -19.69
N TYR A 87 -18.01 10.82 -19.42
CA TYR A 87 -18.53 11.09 -18.09
C TYR A 87 -19.83 10.31 -17.88
N PRO A 88 -19.76 9.11 -17.28
CA PRO A 88 -20.94 8.32 -16.98
C PRO A 88 -21.82 9.01 -15.95
N GLU A 89 -23.11 9.13 -16.24
CA GLU A 89 -24.14 9.32 -15.23
C GLU A 89 -24.57 7.92 -14.77
N PHE A 90 -24.48 7.66 -13.47
CA PHE A 90 -24.76 6.36 -12.90
C PHE A 90 -25.53 6.46 -11.59
N ARG A 91 -26.13 5.35 -11.19
CA ARG A 91 -26.75 5.15 -9.88
C ARG A 91 -26.41 3.77 -9.35
N LEU A 92 -26.51 3.60 -8.04
CA LEU A 92 -26.42 2.30 -7.39
C LEU A 92 -27.82 1.71 -7.27
N VAL A 93 -28.00 0.45 -7.68
CA VAL A 93 -29.30 -0.24 -7.68
C VAL A 93 -29.18 -1.66 -7.12
N GLY A 94 -30.27 -2.16 -6.54
CA GLY A 94 -30.29 -3.48 -5.92
C GLY A 94 -29.52 -3.53 -4.60
N GLY A 95 -29.12 -4.73 -4.20
CA GLY A 95 -28.45 -5.02 -2.93
C GLY A 95 -29.38 -5.00 -1.71
N ASP A 96 -28.88 -5.53 -0.60
CA ASP A 96 -29.54 -5.42 0.70
C ASP A 96 -29.05 -4.16 1.43
N THR A 97 -29.85 -3.10 1.35
CA THR A 97 -29.56 -1.82 2.02
C THR A 97 -29.71 -1.89 3.54
N THR A 98 -30.20 -3.00 4.10
CA THR A 98 -30.28 -3.22 5.54
C THR A 98 -29.08 -3.96 6.11
N HIS A 99 -28.24 -4.55 5.26
CA HIS A 99 -27.04 -5.29 5.64
C HIS A 99 -25.85 -4.91 4.76
N LEU A 100 -25.40 -3.66 4.87
CA LEU A 100 -24.21 -3.18 4.17
C LEU A 100 -22.95 -3.43 5.02
N PRO A 101 -21.80 -3.78 4.40
CA PRO A 101 -20.55 -3.96 5.13
C PRO A 101 -20.00 -2.63 5.62
N ARG A 102 -19.35 -2.66 6.79
CA ARG A 102 -18.43 -1.61 7.23
C ARG A 102 -17.08 -1.81 6.56
N VAL A 103 -16.65 -0.84 5.79
CA VAL A 103 -15.42 -0.87 5.01
C VAL A 103 -14.45 0.17 5.52
N LEU A 104 -13.21 -0.23 5.78
CA LEU A 104 -12.09 0.68 5.94
C LEU A 104 -11.22 0.67 4.68
N ALA A 105 -11.17 1.78 3.98
CA ALA A 105 -10.25 1.96 2.86
C ALA A 105 -8.95 2.61 3.33
N ILE A 106 -7.81 1.98 3.05
CA ILE A 106 -6.46 2.57 3.17
C ILE A 106 -5.93 2.75 1.76
N SER A 107 -5.73 4.01 1.35
CA SER A 107 -5.40 4.29 -0.05
C SER A 107 -4.69 5.62 -0.26
N ASP A 108 -4.22 5.80 -1.49
CA ASP A 108 -3.78 7.05 -2.06
C ASP A 108 -4.94 7.90 -2.63
N SER A 109 -4.59 8.94 -3.40
CA SER A 109 -5.51 9.96 -3.88
C SER A 109 -6.58 9.44 -4.83
N TYR A 110 -6.44 8.24 -5.40
CA TYR A 110 -7.44 7.65 -6.29
C TYR A 110 -8.76 7.37 -5.57
N TYR A 111 -8.72 7.00 -4.28
CA TYR A 111 -9.93 6.69 -3.52
C TYR A 111 -10.83 7.93 -3.31
N PHE A 112 -10.25 9.14 -3.34
CA PHE A 112 -11.07 10.35 -3.30
C PHE A 112 -12.07 10.42 -4.46
N ASN A 113 -11.77 9.83 -5.62
CA ASN A 113 -12.74 9.83 -6.70
C ASN A 113 -13.97 8.95 -6.37
N PHE A 114 -13.81 7.84 -5.65
CA PHE A 114 -14.94 7.05 -5.15
C PHE A 114 -15.73 7.82 -4.09
N LEU A 115 -15.03 8.41 -3.12
CA LEU A 115 -15.64 9.16 -2.02
C LEU A 115 -16.41 10.39 -2.53
N ASN A 116 -15.82 11.15 -3.46
CA ASN A 116 -16.44 12.34 -4.05
C ASN A 116 -17.63 11.98 -4.94
N ALA A 117 -17.60 10.81 -5.60
CA ALA A 117 -18.72 10.29 -6.37
C ALA A 117 -19.83 9.66 -5.51
N LYS A 118 -19.72 9.73 -4.17
CA LYS A 118 -20.70 9.21 -3.21
C LYS A 118 -20.99 7.71 -3.36
N ILE A 119 -20.00 6.95 -3.82
CA ILE A 119 -20.10 5.50 -3.94
C ILE A 119 -20.08 4.84 -2.55
N PRO A 120 -19.10 5.12 -1.65
CA PRO A 120 -19.09 4.53 -0.31
C PRO A 120 -20.38 4.79 0.47
N ALA A 121 -20.89 6.03 0.44
CA ALA A 121 -22.13 6.44 1.11
C ALA A 121 -23.39 5.66 0.68
N GLN A 122 -23.35 5.01 -0.49
CA GLN A 122 -24.47 4.24 -1.04
C GLN A 122 -24.21 2.73 -1.05
N ALA A 123 -22.97 2.30 -0.89
CA ALA A 123 -22.57 0.90 -1.01
C ALA A 123 -22.15 0.26 0.32
N PHE A 124 -21.79 1.06 1.32
CA PHE A 124 -21.24 0.61 2.60
C PHE A 124 -22.00 1.27 3.76
N ASP A 125 -21.91 0.68 4.96
CA ASP A 125 -22.50 1.23 6.19
C ASP A 125 -21.70 2.42 6.75
N ASN A 126 -20.54 2.72 6.15
CA ASN A 126 -19.67 3.82 6.54
C ASN A 126 -18.85 4.35 5.32
N GLU A 127 -18.13 5.46 5.52
CA GLU A 127 -17.28 6.07 4.50
C GLU A 127 -15.79 6.12 4.91
N ALA A 128 -15.34 5.23 5.80
CA ALA A 128 -14.02 5.32 6.43
C ALA A 128 -12.88 5.21 5.40
N PHE A 129 -12.09 6.28 5.30
CA PHE A 129 -10.97 6.37 4.38
C PHE A 129 -9.73 6.94 5.07
N TRP A 130 -8.69 6.11 5.20
CA TRP A 130 -7.38 6.52 5.70
C TRP A 130 -6.45 6.81 4.53
N TYR A 131 -6.28 8.10 4.24
CA TYR A 131 -5.37 8.58 3.23
C TYR A 131 -3.93 8.39 3.70
N TYR A 132 -3.19 7.54 2.98
CA TYR A 132 -1.82 7.14 3.29
C TYR A 132 -1.63 6.61 4.73
N ASN A 133 -2.66 5.94 5.28
CA ASN A 133 -2.67 5.47 6.68
C ASN A 133 -2.34 6.59 7.70
N GLN A 134 -2.60 7.85 7.34
CA GLN A 134 -2.23 9.00 8.15
C GLN A 134 -3.44 9.87 8.45
N THR A 135 -4.18 10.28 7.42
CA THR A 135 -5.25 11.29 7.54
C THR A 135 -6.60 10.62 7.33
N ILE A 136 -7.55 10.85 8.25
CA ILE A 136 -8.84 10.14 8.30
C ILE A 136 -9.96 10.98 7.68
N TYR A 137 -10.56 10.48 6.60
CA TYR A 137 -11.73 11.04 5.93
C TYR A 137 -12.96 10.15 6.14
N PRO A 138 -14.18 10.75 6.15
CA PRO A 138 -14.50 12.16 5.86
C PRO A 138 -14.26 13.14 7.03
N GLU A 139 -13.91 12.67 8.23
CA GLU A 139 -13.78 13.45 9.46
C GLU A 139 -12.90 14.69 9.27
N ASN A 140 -11.77 14.56 8.56
CA ASN A 140 -10.84 15.66 8.28
C ASN A 140 -11.46 16.85 7.54
N TRP A 141 -12.57 16.68 6.81
CA TRP A 141 -13.27 17.81 6.19
C TRP A 141 -13.85 18.78 7.21
N SER A 142 -14.17 18.28 8.41
CA SER A 142 -14.74 19.07 9.50
C SER A 142 -13.74 19.36 10.61
N GLN A 143 -12.91 18.37 10.97
CA GLN A 143 -11.93 18.45 12.04
C GLN A 143 -10.68 17.64 11.67
N PRO A 144 -9.48 18.25 11.67
CA PRO A 144 -8.24 17.53 11.45
C PRO A 144 -8.11 16.32 12.37
N THR A 145 -8.09 15.13 11.76
CA THR A 145 -8.07 13.84 12.44
C THR A 145 -7.08 12.94 11.71
N ASP A 146 -6.13 12.39 12.46
CA ASP A 146 -5.07 11.51 11.98
C ASP A 146 -5.12 10.17 12.73
N THR A 147 -4.59 9.11 12.11
CA THR A 147 -4.55 7.75 12.66
C THR A 147 -3.78 7.66 13.96
N SER A 148 -2.81 8.54 14.18
CA SER A 148 -2.04 8.63 15.43
C SER A 148 -2.86 9.09 16.64
N HIS A 149 -4.07 9.62 16.42
CA HIS A 149 -4.94 10.15 17.47
C HIS A 149 -6.11 9.22 17.83
N ILE A 150 -6.19 8.03 17.22
CA ILE A 150 -7.26 7.06 17.46
C ILE A 150 -6.71 5.71 17.92
N ASP A 151 -7.59 4.86 18.44
CA ASP A 151 -7.30 3.45 18.68
C ASP A 151 -7.43 2.67 17.35
N ILE A 152 -6.33 2.62 16.60
CA ILE A 152 -6.26 1.96 15.28
C ILE A 152 -6.77 0.51 15.36
N ARG A 153 -6.40 -0.23 16.42
CA ARG A 153 -6.79 -1.63 16.57
C ARG A 153 -8.30 -1.76 16.69
N ARG A 154 -8.90 -0.97 17.58
CA ARG A 154 -10.35 -0.99 17.79
C ARG A 154 -11.12 -0.62 16.52
N GLU A 155 -10.66 0.40 15.78
CA GLU A 155 -11.32 0.80 14.54
C GLU A 155 -11.24 -0.32 13.49
N VAL A 156 -10.06 -0.91 13.27
CA VAL A 156 -9.88 -2.00 12.29
C VAL A 156 -10.69 -3.24 12.67
N GLU A 157 -10.72 -3.64 13.94
CA GLU A 157 -11.51 -4.79 14.42
C GLU A 157 -13.03 -4.58 14.26
N SER A 158 -13.50 -3.35 14.05
CA SER A 158 -14.92 -3.02 13.83
C SER A 158 -15.37 -3.08 12.36
N MET A 159 -14.48 -3.42 11.44
CA MET A 159 -14.72 -3.41 10.00
C MET A 159 -14.97 -4.83 9.49
N ASP A 160 -15.93 -4.97 8.59
CA ASP A 160 -16.18 -6.23 7.90
C ASP A 160 -15.16 -6.46 6.77
N VAL A 161 -14.73 -5.36 6.13
CA VAL A 161 -13.75 -5.38 5.03
C VAL A 161 -12.69 -4.30 5.25
N VAL A 162 -11.42 -4.69 5.13
CA VAL A 162 -10.29 -3.77 5.02
C VAL A 162 -9.79 -3.76 3.58
N LEU A 163 -9.95 -2.64 2.89
CA LEU A 163 -9.54 -2.43 1.52
C LEU A 163 -8.22 -1.66 1.48
N ILE A 164 -7.14 -2.32 1.05
CA ILE A 164 -5.86 -1.66 0.78
C ILE A 164 -5.75 -1.43 -0.73
N MET A 165 -5.80 -0.17 -1.16
CA MET A 165 -5.64 0.21 -2.57
C MET A 165 -4.37 1.04 -2.75
N VAL A 166 -3.49 0.59 -3.64
CA VAL A 166 -2.18 1.21 -3.87
C VAL A 166 -1.92 1.35 -5.36
N THR A 167 -1.68 2.58 -5.81
CA THR A 167 -1.19 2.84 -7.17
C THR A 167 0.28 2.44 -7.29
N GLU A 168 0.70 1.93 -8.45
CA GLU A 168 2.05 1.41 -8.71
C GLU A 168 3.18 2.35 -8.22
N ARG A 169 3.00 3.67 -8.34
CA ARG A 169 3.94 4.69 -7.85
C ARG A 169 4.31 4.49 -6.37
N PHE A 170 3.40 3.98 -5.56
CA PHE A 170 3.56 3.82 -4.12
C PHE A 170 3.87 2.38 -3.68
N TYR A 171 4.13 1.44 -4.60
CA TYR A 171 4.45 0.04 -4.23
C TYR A 171 5.66 -0.09 -3.30
N HIS A 172 6.61 0.82 -3.39
CA HIS A 172 7.76 0.88 -2.48
C HIS A 172 7.38 1.27 -1.05
N ARG A 173 6.17 1.78 -0.81
CA ARG A 173 5.56 2.09 0.49
C ARG A 173 4.18 1.46 0.57
N PHE A 174 4.10 0.20 0.17
CA PHE A 174 2.87 -0.57 0.26
C PHE A 174 2.22 -0.37 1.65
N ASP A 175 0.91 -0.12 1.67
CA ASP A 175 0.06 0.11 2.84
C ASP A 175 0.45 1.24 3.83
N TRP A 176 1.55 1.96 3.60
CA TRP A 176 2.02 3.07 4.44
C TRP A 176 2.15 2.68 5.93
N ASP A 177 2.83 1.57 6.19
CA ASP A 177 3.10 1.00 7.52
C ASP A 177 1.84 0.51 8.25
N PHE A 178 0.69 0.41 7.57
CA PHE A 178 -0.56 -0.01 8.20
C PHE A 178 -0.44 -1.42 8.81
N VAL A 179 0.13 -2.36 8.04
CA VAL A 179 0.32 -3.73 8.54
C VAL A 179 1.37 -3.79 9.65
N ASP A 180 2.46 -3.02 9.53
CA ASP A 180 3.50 -2.95 10.56
C ASP A 180 2.95 -2.41 11.89
N ILE A 181 2.16 -1.35 11.84
CA ILE A 181 1.50 -0.75 13.00
C ILE A 181 0.56 -1.76 13.65
N LEU A 182 -0.30 -2.42 12.87
CA LEU A 182 -1.18 -3.46 13.40
C LEU A 182 -0.42 -4.63 13.99
N HIS A 183 0.63 -5.10 13.30
CA HIS A 183 1.48 -6.16 13.80
C HIS A 183 2.06 -5.81 15.18
N SER A 184 2.49 -4.56 15.39
CA SER A 184 2.97 -4.11 16.70
C SER A 184 1.91 -4.15 17.80
N TYR A 185 0.63 -3.92 17.46
CA TYR A 185 -0.49 -4.00 18.42
C TYR A 185 -0.91 -5.44 18.73
N TYR A 186 -0.87 -6.34 17.74
CA TYR A 186 -1.24 -7.74 17.91
C TYR A 186 -0.11 -8.60 18.49
N TYR A 187 1.14 -8.20 18.23
CA TYR A 187 2.35 -8.94 18.63
C TYR A 187 3.38 -8.01 19.27
N PRO A 188 3.07 -7.39 20.43
CA PRO A 188 3.97 -6.45 21.09
C PRO A 188 5.30 -7.09 21.54
N ASP A 189 5.29 -8.40 21.76
CA ASP A 189 6.46 -9.20 22.16
C ASP A 189 7.19 -9.84 20.97
N ALA A 190 6.78 -9.53 19.72
CA ALA A 190 7.47 -10.04 18.55
C ALA A 190 8.93 -9.56 18.52
N GLU A 191 9.81 -10.45 18.07
CA GLU A 191 11.20 -10.09 17.81
C GLU A 191 11.26 -9.00 16.75
N LYS A 192 12.00 -7.93 17.05
CA LYS A 192 12.19 -6.83 16.10
C LYS A 192 13.08 -7.29 14.96
N GLU A 193 12.78 -6.83 13.74
CA GLU A 193 13.64 -7.06 12.59
C GLU A 193 14.40 -5.77 12.25
N HIS A 194 15.57 -5.58 12.86
CA HIS A 194 16.37 -4.35 12.78
C HIS A 194 16.72 -3.98 11.34
N ARG A 195 17.01 -4.98 10.51
CA ARG A 195 17.30 -4.74 9.08
C ARG A 195 16.06 -4.25 8.34
N TYR A 196 14.92 -4.90 8.58
CA TYR A 196 13.64 -4.56 7.96
C TYR A 196 13.23 -3.11 8.31
N GLU A 197 13.33 -2.72 9.58
CA GLU A 197 13.06 -1.36 10.04
C GLU A 197 13.87 -0.29 9.27
N ARG A 198 15.13 -0.59 8.95
CA ARG A 198 16.00 0.33 8.20
C ARG A 198 15.68 0.33 6.72
N MET A 199 15.35 -0.83 6.15
CA MET A 199 14.82 -0.92 4.77
C MET A 199 13.56 -0.06 4.65
N ARG A 200 12.60 -0.21 5.58
CA ARG A 200 11.38 0.59 5.64
C ARG A 200 11.69 2.08 5.70
N ARG A 201 12.57 2.52 6.61
CA ARG A 201 13.01 3.93 6.71
C ARG A 201 13.60 4.48 5.40
N ILE A 202 14.42 3.70 4.69
CA ILE A 202 14.98 4.11 3.39
C ILE A 202 13.87 4.30 2.36
N LEU A 203 12.94 3.34 2.27
CA LEU A 203 11.82 3.40 1.33
C LEU A 203 10.87 4.59 1.62
N HIS A 204 10.73 4.96 2.89
CA HIS A 204 9.94 6.12 3.33
C HIS A 204 10.61 7.48 3.11
N PHE A 205 11.88 7.53 2.76
CA PHE A 205 12.58 8.78 2.46
C PHE A 205 12.77 8.94 0.95
N TYR A 206 11.93 9.78 0.32
CA TYR A 206 11.80 9.85 -1.15
C TYR A 206 13.12 10.10 -1.86
N SER A 207 13.92 11.05 -1.39
CA SER A 207 15.22 11.35 -2.00
C SER A 207 16.17 10.16 -1.95
N TRP A 208 16.14 9.36 -0.88
CA TRP A 208 16.99 8.19 -0.78
C TRP A 208 16.47 7.02 -1.60
N PHE A 209 15.15 6.81 -1.65
CA PHE A 209 14.59 5.84 -2.60
C PHE A 209 14.94 6.21 -4.05
N ASP A 210 14.80 7.49 -4.44
CA ASP A 210 15.18 7.97 -5.77
C ASP A 210 16.67 7.74 -6.06
N ASP A 211 17.55 7.99 -5.09
CA ASP A 211 18.98 7.74 -5.25
C ASP A 211 19.29 6.25 -5.39
N LEU A 212 18.52 5.40 -4.71
CA LEU A 212 18.62 3.95 -4.84
C LEU A 212 18.18 3.48 -6.24
N ILE A 213 17.13 4.06 -6.81
CA ILE A 213 16.73 3.81 -8.21
C ILE A 213 17.85 4.21 -9.17
N LYS A 214 18.41 5.42 -9.01
CA LYS A 214 19.53 5.89 -9.86
C LYS A 214 20.75 4.97 -9.75
N GLN A 215 21.05 4.48 -8.55
CA GLN A 215 22.15 3.55 -8.33
C GLN A 215 21.88 2.17 -8.97
N ALA A 216 20.65 1.68 -8.91
CA ALA A 216 20.22 0.46 -9.58
C ALA A 216 20.45 0.57 -11.09
N ASP A 217 20.00 1.68 -11.70
CA ASP A 217 20.17 1.96 -13.12
C ASP A 217 21.66 2.07 -13.51
N TYR A 218 22.46 2.79 -12.72
CA TYR A 218 23.89 2.97 -13.00
C TYR A 218 24.69 1.66 -12.87
N THR A 219 24.36 0.82 -11.89
CA THR A 219 25.12 -0.41 -11.61
C THR A 219 24.58 -1.66 -12.29
N GLY A 220 23.38 -1.59 -12.87
CA GLY A 220 22.66 -2.75 -13.40
C GLY A 220 22.21 -3.75 -12.33
N LYS A 221 22.25 -3.37 -11.05
CA LYS A 221 21.82 -4.23 -9.94
C LYS A 221 20.33 -4.04 -9.68
N ARG A 222 19.68 -5.11 -9.18
CA ARG A 222 18.31 -5.01 -8.66
C ARG A 222 18.27 -4.11 -7.42
N ILE A 223 17.13 -3.46 -7.21
CA ILE A 223 16.83 -2.58 -6.06
C ILE A 223 17.02 -3.31 -4.72
N GLU A 224 16.50 -4.53 -4.60
CA GLU A 224 16.48 -5.25 -3.33
C GLU A 224 17.88 -5.49 -2.73
N PRO A 225 18.90 -6.02 -3.46
CA PRO A 225 20.26 -6.10 -2.94
C PRO A 225 20.87 -4.76 -2.52
N LEU A 226 20.58 -3.66 -3.24
CA LEU A 226 21.06 -2.32 -2.89
C LEU A 226 20.43 -1.83 -1.59
N LEU A 227 19.10 -1.97 -1.47
CA LEU A 227 18.35 -1.62 -0.28
C LEU A 227 18.85 -2.38 0.95
N LYS A 228 19.06 -3.68 0.80
CA LYS A 228 19.68 -4.53 1.81
C LYS A 228 21.07 -4.03 2.20
N GLY A 229 21.92 -3.68 1.23
CA GLY A 229 23.24 -3.10 1.52
C GLY A 229 23.19 -1.77 2.26
N HIS A 230 22.25 -0.89 1.93
CA HIS A 230 22.07 0.40 2.62
C HIS A 230 21.54 0.21 4.04
N ALA A 231 20.59 -0.71 4.23
CA ALA A 231 20.11 -1.08 5.56
C ALA A 231 21.23 -1.68 6.42
N ASP A 232 22.07 -2.52 5.82
CA ASP A 232 23.22 -3.13 6.50
C ASP A 232 24.25 -2.09 6.97
N TYR A 233 24.46 -1.03 6.17
CA TYR A 233 25.32 0.09 6.52
C TYR A 233 24.73 0.89 7.68
N LEU A 234 23.43 1.22 7.62
CA LEU A 234 22.72 1.89 8.72
C LEU A 234 22.76 1.07 10.02
N MET A 235 22.63 -0.25 9.92
CA MET A 235 22.77 -1.13 11.08
C MET A 235 24.16 -1.04 11.69
N TRP A 236 25.19 -1.11 10.86
CA TRP A 236 26.57 -0.97 11.33
C TRP A 236 26.79 0.38 12.01
N GLU A 237 26.30 1.48 11.42
CA GLU A 237 26.46 2.83 11.97
C GLU A 237 25.75 2.99 13.33
N ASP A 238 24.52 2.49 13.44
CA ASP A 238 23.76 2.51 14.69
C ASP A 238 24.39 1.60 15.77
N ASP A 239 24.97 0.46 15.39
CA ASP A 239 25.70 -0.43 16.30
C ASP A 239 26.96 0.26 16.86
N GLN A 240 27.75 0.91 16.00
CA GLN A 240 28.90 1.70 16.44
C GLN A 240 28.48 2.85 17.39
N ALA A 241 27.26 3.37 17.23
CA ALA A 241 26.70 4.40 18.10
C ALA A 241 26.00 3.85 19.36
N GLY A 242 25.99 2.52 19.58
CA GLY A 242 25.32 1.89 20.72
C GLY A 242 23.80 2.01 20.69
N LYS A 243 23.19 2.21 19.51
CA LYS A 243 21.75 2.39 19.31
C LYS A 243 21.02 1.09 18.99
N ILE A 244 21.74 0.00 18.74
CA ILE A 244 21.16 -1.32 18.47
C ILE A 244 21.34 -2.20 19.70
N PRO A 245 20.24 -2.68 20.31
CA PRO A 245 20.31 -3.76 21.28
C PRO A 245 20.92 -5.00 20.64
N HIS A 246 21.90 -5.62 21.29
CA HIS A 246 22.45 -6.91 20.86
C HIS A 246 21.48 -8.04 21.25
N ASP A 247 20.30 -8.03 20.64
CA ASP A 247 19.24 -9.02 20.84
C ASP A 247 19.33 -10.16 19.81
N VAL A 248 18.32 -11.04 19.80
CA VAL A 248 18.28 -12.19 18.89
C VAL A 248 18.44 -11.75 17.43
N ASP A 249 17.81 -10.67 17.00
CA ASP A 249 17.85 -10.24 15.60
C ASP A 249 19.22 -9.68 15.20
N TYR A 250 19.91 -8.98 16.11
CA TYR A 250 21.31 -8.59 15.90
C TYR A 250 22.21 -9.80 15.59
N TYR A 251 22.08 -10.89 16.36
CA TYR A 251 22.87 -12.09 16.11
C TYR A 251 22.41 -12.85 14.87
N ARG A 252 21.09 -12.94 14.59
CA ARG A 252 20.57 -13.51 13.32
C ARG A 252 21.24 -12.83 12.12
N PHE A 253 21.29 -11.50 12.16
CA PHE A 253 21.92 -10.70 11.12
C PHE A 253 23.41 -11.02 10.96
N ASN A 254 24.17 -11.07 12.06
CA ASN A 254 25.60 -11.38 12.01
C ASN A 254 25.89 -12.81 11.52
N ILE A 255 25.10 -13.79 11.96
CA ILE A 255 25.16 -15.17 11.47
C ILE A 255 24.95 -15.20 9.95
N THR A 256 23.89 -14.55 9.45
CA THR A 256 23.52 -14.60 8.03
C THR A 256 24.51 -13.92 7.09
N LYS A 257 25.31 -12.97 7.60
CA LYS A 257 26.40 -12.32 6.85
C LYS A 257 27.64 -13.18 6.73
N ASP A 258 27.88 -14.09 7.67
CA ASP A 258 29.04 -14.96 7.65
C ASP A 258 28.76 -16.22 6.82
N SER A 259 29.35 -16.27 5.62
CA SER A 259 29.19 -17.42 4.71
C SER A 259 29.71 -18.75 5.27
N VAL A 260 30.72 -18.71 6.14
CA VAL A 260 31.29 -19.90 6.79
C VAL A 260 30.33 -20.39 7.86
N TRP A 261 29.79 -19.48 8.67
CA TRP A 261 28.80 -19.81 9.68
C TRP A 261 27.51 -20.33 9.04
N MET A 262 27.02 -19.68 7.98
CA MET A 262 25.82 -20.14 7.27
C MET A 262 25.96 -21.53 6.66
N LYS A 263 27.17 -21.96 6.31
CA LYS A 263 27.41 -23.36 5.91
C LYS A 263 27.14 -24.31 7.09
N GLN A 264 27.67 -24.00 8.27
CA GLN A 264 27.45 -24.80 9.48
C GLN A 264 25.98 -24.79 9.89
N ILE A 265 25.29 -23.65 9.79
CA ILE A 265 23.86 -23.54 10.07
C ILE A 265 23.05 -24.48 9.17
N ARG A 266 23.35 -24.54 7.87
CA ARG A 266 22.64 -25.45 6.94
C ARG A 266 22.84 -26.92 7.31
N GLU A 267 24.05 -27.29 7.72
CA GLU A 267 24.37 -28.64 8.20
C GLU A 267 23.59 -28.95 9.50
N LYS A 268 23.60 -28.03 10.48
CA LYS A 268 22.82 -28.17 11.72
C LYS A 268 21.32 -28.27 11.47
N ALA A 269 20.77 -27.43 10.59
CA ALA A 269 19.35 -27.43 10.23
C ALA A 269 18.92 -28.78 9.64
N GLN A 270 19.76 -29.35 8.76
CA GLN A 270 19.54 -30.68 8.20
C GLN A 270 19.57 -31.77 9.28
N ILE A 271 20.54 -31.72 10.20
CA ILE A 271 20.65 -32.68 11.32
C ILE A 271 19.43 -32.60 12.23
N ASN A 272 18.97 -31.38 12.54
CA ASN A 272 17.86 -31.12 13.44
C ASN A 272 16.49 -31.28 12.78
N GLY A 273 16.42 -31.45 11.46
CA GLY A 273 15.17 -31.58 10.72
C GLY A 273 14.31 -30.32 10.73
N ILE A 274 14.94 -29.14 10.82
CA ILE A 274 14.27 -27.83 10.85
C ILE A 274 14.69 -26.95 9.67
N SER A 275 14.00 -25.82 9.48
CA SER A 275 14.40 -24.87 8.44
C SER A 275 15.74 -24.20 8.78
N VAL A 276 16.45 -23.75 7.74
CA VAL A 276 17.69 -22.95 7.91
C VAL A 276 17.42 -21.71 8.76
N GLU A 277 16.28 -21.06 8.55
CA GLU A 277 15.87 -19.88 9.31
C GLU A 277 15.63 -20.17 10.78
N GLU A 278 14.95 -21.27 11.10
CA GLU A 278 14.74 -21.67 12.50
C GLU A 278 16.08 -21.99 13.16
N GLN A 279 16.99 -22.65 12.45
CA GLN A 279 18.33 -22.91 12.98
C GLN A 279 19.12 -21.61 13.23
N VAL A 280 19.05 -20.61 12.34
CA VAL A 280 19.66 -19.29 12.57
C VAL A 280 19.11 -18.67 13.86
N ARG A 281 17.79 -18.74 14.06
CA ARG A 281 17.11 -18.20 15.25
C ARG A 281 17.54 -18.92 16.53
N LEU A 282 17.70 -20.24 16.50
CA LEU A 282 18.20 -21.02 17.64
C LEU A 282 19.66 -20.66 17.98
N ASP A 283 20.54 -20.61 16.99
CA ASP A 283 21.95 -20.23 17.20
C ASP A 283 22.06 -18.78 17.72
N ALA A 284 21.22 -17.87 17.21
CA ALA A 284 21.16 -16.48 17.69
C ALA A 284 20.76 -16.38 19.18
N ARG A 285 19.73 -17.12 19.62
CA ARG A 285 19.36 -17.20 21.04
C ARG A 285 20.48 -17.77 21.88
N TYR A 286 21.10 -18.86 21.41
CA TYR A 286 22.21 -19.48 22.10
C TYR A 286 23.33 -18.49 22.37
N ILE A 287 23.70 -17.66 21.38
CA ILE A 287 24.73 -16.62 21.58
C ILE A 287 24.28 -15.63 22.66
N LEU A 288 23.07 -15.10 22.55
CA LEU A 288 22.53 -14.12 23.51
C LEU A 288 22.54 -14.65 24.95
N GLU A 289 22.13 -15.90 25.15
CA GLU A 289 22.09 -16.56 26.46
C GLU A 289 23.48 -16.82 27.05
N ASN A 290 24.49 -17.04 26.19
CA ASN A 290 25.85 -17.37 26.60
C ASN A 290 26.82 -16.17 26.60
N GLN A 291 26.42 -14.98 26.17
CA GLN A 291 27.23 -13.76 26.29
C GLN A 291 27.18 -13.11 27.68
N ASN A 292 26.19 -13.48 28.50
CA ASN A 292 25.99 -12.94 29.86
C ASN A 292 26.53 -13.88 30.97
N GLN A 293 27.31 -14.91 30.63
CA GLN A 293 28.00 -15.82 31.56
C GLN A 293 29.49 -15.53 31.59
#